data_AF-A0A345YJK7-F1
#
_entry.id   AF-A0A345YJK7-F1
#
_cell.length_a   1.000
_cell.length_b   1.000
_cell.length_c   1.000
_cell.angle_alpha   90.00
_cell.angle_beta   90.00
_cell.angle_gamma   90.00
#
_symmetry.space_group_name_H-M   'P 1'
#
loop_
_entity.id
_entity.type
_entity.pdbx_description
1 polymer ?
#
loop_
_entity_poly.entity_id
_entity_poly.type
_entity_poly.pdbx_seq_one_letter_code
_entity_poly.pdbx_strand_id
1 'polypeptide(L)'
;MSQVLIGIIGVILFIGLALAGAMFLGPRFQESANNSRASASLQAVAQISQAANMYQLQEGFAAANTGALTSGGYLKAVPVNPVSNANEPILVNYLGGTPAVMDHVEMVIGGNGDAGTGQICTAINKQATGGAGTPPTAQPTGATTDGVSGCYNDTTNNQYKVWARI
;
A
#
# COMPACT_ATOMS: atom_id res chain seq x y z
N MET A 1 46.81 -11.50 -37.31
CA MET A 1 46.36 -10.37 -36.47
C MET A 1 44.86 -10.05 -36.60
N SER A 2 44.20 -10.34 -37.74
CA SER A 2 42.75 -10.06 -37.96
C SER A 2 41.79 -10.83 -37.03
N GLN A 3 42.11 -12.08 -36.67
CA GLN A 3 41.22 -12.94 -35.86
C GLN A 3 41.02 -12.41 -34.42
N VAL A 4 42.00 -11.71 -33.85
CA VAL A 4 41.88 -11.10 -32.51
C VAL A 4 40.95 -9.88 -32.55
N LEU A 5 40.93 -9.15 -33.66
CA LEU A 5 40.18 -7.90 -33.80
C LEU A 5 38.66 -8.17 -33.95
N ILE A 6 38.29 -9.24 -34.65
CA ILE A 6 36.89 -9.71 -34.74
C ILE A 6 36.38 -10.22 -33.39
N GLY A 7 37.23 -10.89 -32.60
CA GLY A 7 36.86 -11.37 -31.26
C GLY A 7 36.50 -10.22 -30.30
N ILE A 8 37.27 -9.12 -30.32
CA ILE A 8 37.02 -7.97 -29.47
C ILE A 8 35.71 -7.25 -29.84
N ILE A 9 35.42 -7.10 -31.14
CA ILE A 9 34.16 -6.49 -31.60
C ILE A 9 32.94 -7.31 -31.16
N GLY A 10 33.01 -8.64 -31.23
CA GLY A 10 31.91 -9.52 -30.77
C GLY A 10 31.61 -9.37 -29.27
N VAL A 11 32.65 -9.27 -28.44
CA VAL A 11 32.49 -9.11 -26.99
C VAL A 11 31.90 -7.73 -26.63
N ILE A 12 32.34 -6.66 -27.30
CA ILE A 12 31.81 -5.30 -27.06
C ILE A 12 30.31 -5.24 -27.38
N LEU A 13 29.86 -5.89 -28.45
CA LEU A 13 28.44 -5.94 -28.80
C LEU A 13 27.60 -6.72 -27.77
N PHE A 14 28.11 -7.85 -27.27
CA PHE A 14 27.43 -8.62 -26.22
C PHE A 14 27.32 -7.86 -24.91
N ILE A 15 28.40 -7.16 -24.52
CA ILE A 15 28.39 -6.32 -23.30
C ILE A 15 27.40 -5.16 -23.47
N GLY A 16 27.38 -4.51 -24.63
CA GLY A 16 26.44 -3.41 -24.92
C GLY A 16 24.98 -3.85 -24.85
N LEU A 17 24.66 -5.02 -25.41
CA LEU A 17 23.30 -5.54 -25.41
C LEU A 17 22.86 -6.01 -24.01
N ALA A 18 23.78 -6.57 -23.22
CA ALA A 18 23.53 -6.93 -21.82
C ALA A 18 23.28 -5.69 -20.94
N LEU A 19 24.09 -4.63 -21.09
CA LEU A 19 23.91 -3.36 -20.38
C LEU A 19 22.58 -2.68 -20.76
N ALA A 20 22.23 -2.69 -22.05
CA ALA A 20 20.94 -2.17 -22.52
C ALA A 20 19.76 -2.95 -21.92
N GLY A 21 19.85 -4.28 -21.81
CA GLY A 21 18.84 -5.11 -21.17
C GLY A 21 18.66 -4.81 -19.68
N ALA A 22 19.76 -4.63 -18.95
CA ALA A 22 19.73 -4.33 -17.52
C ALA A 22 19.10 -2.95 -17.22
N MET A 23 19.43 -1.92 -18.01
CA MET A 23 18.89 -0.56 -17.81
C MET A 23 17.40 -0.47 -18.14
N PHE A 24 16.90 -1.24 -19.10
CA PHE A 24 15.49 -1.20 -19.48
C PHE A 24 14.59 -2.03 -18.56
N LEU A 25 15.06 -3.20 -18.12
CA LEU A 25 14.26 -4.11 -17.29
C LEU A 25 14.16 -3.68 -15.82
N GLY A 26 15.18 -3.02 -15.27
CA GLY A 26 15.21 -2.60 -13.86
C GLY A 26 13.97 -1.80 -13.44
N PRO A 27 13.65 -0.66 -14.09
CA PRO A 27 12.49 0.15 -13.74
C PRO A 27 11.15 -0.58 -13.86
N ARG A 28 11.02 -1.50 -14.82
CA ARG A 28 9.78 -2.27 -15.03
C ARG A 28 9.54 -3.32 -13.95
N PHE A 29 10.60 -3.99 -13.47
CA PHE A 29 10.47 -4.89 -12.32
C PHE A 29 10.11 -4.13 -11.04
N GLN A 30 10.68 -2.95 -10.84
CA GLN A 30 10.35 -2.11 -9.68
C GLN A 30 8.90 -1.62 -9.74
N GLU A 31 8.41 -1.19 -10.90
CA GLU A 31 7.01 -0.83 -11.12
C GLU A 31 6.07 -2.02 -10.84
N SER A 32 6.38 -3.21 -11.37
CA SER A 32 5.58 -4.43 -11.15
C SER A 32 5.57 -4.87 -9.68
N ALA A 33 6.71 -4.81 -9.00
CA ALA A 33 6.82 -5.10 -7.57
C ALA A 33 6.01 -4.09 -6.73
N ASN A 34 6.10 -2.80 -7.05
CA ASN A 34 5.33 -1.75 -6.37
C ASN A 34 3.81 -1.92 -6.58
N ASN A 35 3.38 -2.25 -7.80
CA ASN A 35 1.98 -2.55 -8.09
C ASN A 35 1.48 -3.77 -7.32
N SER A 36 2.31 -4.82 -7.21
CA SER A 36 1.97 -6.03 -6.46
C SER A 36 1.81 -5.75 -4.96
N ARG A 37 2.75 -4.97 -4.38
CA ARG A 37 2.68 -4.51 -2.99
C ARG A 37 1.48 -3.60 -2.75
N ALA A 38 1.16 -2.72 -3.69
CA ALA A 38 -0.03 -1.87 -3.64
C ALA A 38 -1.32 -2.69 -3.59
N SER A 39 -1.47 -3.69 -4.47
CA SER A 39 -2.65 -4.56 -4.48
C SER A 39 -2.78 -5.38 -3.21
N ALA A 40 -1.67 -5.94 -2.70
CA ALA A 40 -1.66 -6.65 -1.42
C ALA A 40 -2.06 -5.73 -0.26
N SER A 41 -1.61 -4.47 -0.27
CA SER A 41 -1.92 -3.49 0.77
C SER A 41 -3.41 -3.15 0.77
N LEU A 42 -3.99 -2.93 -0.41
CA LEU A 42 -5.42 -2.68 -0.59
C LEU A 42 -6.27 -3.87 -0.13
N GLN A 43 -5.85 -5.10 -0.47
CA GLN A 43 -6.54 -6.31 -0.01
C GLN A 43 -6.50 -6.46 1.51
N ALA A 44 -5.37 -6.13 2.15
CA ALA A 44 -5.24 -6.20 3.60
C ALA A 44 -6.21 -5.23 4.31
N VAL A 45 -6.24 -3.95 3.90
CA VAL A 45 -7.15 -2.97 4.52
C VAL A 45 -8.62 -3.28 4.21
N ALA A 46 -8.93 -3.79 3.01
CA ALA A 46 -10.29 -4.17 2.64
C ALA A 46 -10.81 -5.38 3.43
N GLN A 47 -9.97 -6.39 3.71
CA GLN A 47 -10.38 -7.52 4.54
C GLN A 47 -10.78 -7.09 5.96
N ILE A 48 -10.02 -6.14 6.53
CA ILE A 48 -10.29 -5.63 7.86
C ILE A 48 -11.52 -4.72 7.86
N SER A 49 -11.71 -3.89 6.82
CA SER A 49 -12.87 -3.00 6.76
C SER A 49 -14.17 -3.79 6.67
N GLN A 50 -14.19 -4.84 5.85
CA GLN A 50 -15.34 -5.75 5.76
C GLN A 50 -15.59 -6.50 7.07
N ALA A 51 -14.54 -6.97 7.74
CA ALA A 51 -14.67 -7.62 9.05
C ALA A 51 -15.17 -6.65 10.14
N ALA A 52 -14.70 -5.40 10.12
CA ALA A 52 -15.15 -4.36 11.05
C ALA A 52 -16.61 -3.97 10.83
N ASN A 53 -17.05 -3.88 9.57
CA ASN A 53 -18.44 -3.63 9.22
C ASN A 53 -19.33 -4.78 9.72
N MET A 54 -18.93 -6.04 9.51
CA MET A 54 -19.64 -7.21 10.03
C MET A 54 -19.72 -7.23 11.57
N TYR A 55 -18.62 -6.87 12.25
CA TYR A 55 -18.60 -6.75 13.71
C TYR A 55 -19.62 -5.70 14.17
N GLN A 56 -19.64 -4.52 13.54
CA GLN A 56 -20.56 -3.45 13.89
C GLN A 56 -22.03 -3.84 13.65
N LEU A 57 -22.31 -4.57 12.58
CA LEU A 57 -23.65 -5.05 12.27
C LEU A 57 -24.16 -6.10 13.28
N GLN A 58 -23.28 -6.95 13.82
CA GLN A 58 -23.66 -8.03 14.73
C GLN A 58 -23.68 -7.59 16.20
N GLU A 59 -22.65 -6.85 16.65
CA GLU A 59 -22.50 -6.43 18.04
C GLU A 59 -23.23 -5.11 18.34
N GLY A 60 -23.58 -4.34 17.30
CA GLY A 60 -24.25 -3.04 17.43
C GLY A 60 -23.33 -1.89 17.82
N PHE A 61 -22.01 -2.12 17.91
CA PHE A 61 -20.99 -1.12 18.17
C PHE A 61 -19.71 -1.42 17.39
N ALA A 62 -18.90 -0.40 17.11
CA ALA A 62 -17.65 -0.57 16.35
C ALA A 62 -16.56 -1.28 17.17
N ALA A 63 -15.74 -2.07 16.49
CA ALA A 63 -14.59 -2.73 17.11
C ALA A 63 -13.57 -1.69 17.59
N ALA A 64 -13.06 -1.86 18.82
CA ALA A 64 -12.11 -0.91 19.41
C ALA A 64 -10.69 -1.00 18.80
N ASN A 65 -10.31 -2.18 18.30
CA ASN A 65 -9.03 -2.45 17.66
C ASN A 65 -9.13 -3.72 16.79
N THR A 66 -8.11 -3.99 15.98
CA THR A 66 -8.07 -5.19 15.13
C THR A 66 -8.04 -6.50 15.93
N GLY A 67 -7.57 -6.47 17.18
CA GLY A 67 -7.63 -7.60 18.11
C GLY A 67 -9.06 -8.00 18.53
N ALA A 68 -9.99 -7.05 18.59
CA ALA A 68 -11.40 -7.34 18.83
C ALA A 68 -12.05 -8.10 17.67
N LEU A 69 -11.56 -7.87 16.44
CA LEU A 69 -12.02 -8.59 15.25
C LEU A 69 -11.53 -10.03 15.22
N THR A 70 -10.31 -10.29 15.72
CA THR A 70 -9.77 -11.65 15.80
C THR A 70 -10.36 -12.43 16.97
N SER A 71 -10.55 -11.79 18.14
CA SER A 71 -11.20 -12.43 19.30
C SER A 71 -12.68 -12.71 19.05
N GLY A 72 -13.37 -11.83 18.33
CA GLY A 72 -14.76 -12.02 17.90
C GLY A 72 -14.94 -13.04 16.76
N GLY A 73 -13.84 -13.57 16.18
CA GLY A 73 -13.89 -14.57 15.12
C GLY A 73 -14.23 -14.02 13.72
N TYR A 74 -14.29 -12.69 13.55
CA TYR A 74 -14.52 -12.04 12.27
C TYR A 74 -13.25 -12.06 11.38
N LEU A 75 -12.07 -12.13 12.01
CA LEU A 75 -10.79 -12.35 11.34
C LEU A 75 -10.08 -13.56 11.95
N LYS A 76 -9.51 -14.42 11.10
CA LYS A 76 -8.67 -15.53 11.58
C LYS A 76 -7.33 -15.05 12.13
N ALA A 77 -6.77 -14.03 11.51
CA ALA A 77 -5.54 -13.36 11.91
C ALA A 77 -5.54 -11.94 11.32
N VAL A 78 -4.79 -11.02 11.92
CA VAL A 78 -4.57 -9.69 11.34
C VAL A 78 -3.65 -9.83 10.12
N PRO A 79 -4.02 -9.32 8.94
CA PRO A 79 -3.15 -9.31 7.77
C PRO A 79 -1.82 -8.62 8.06
N VAL A 80 -0.73 -9.26 7.63
CA VAL A 80 0.62 -8.67 7.72
C VAL A 80 0.76 -7.60 6.65
N ASN A 81 1.44 -6.51 7.01
CA ASN A 81 1.75 -5.45 6.07
C ASN A 81 2.77 -5.93 5.01
N PRO A 82 2.41 -5.88 3.71
CA PRO A 82 3.23 -6.43 2.63
C PRO A 82 4.45 -5.57 2.28
N VAL A 83 4.57 -4.39 2.89
CA VAL A 83 5.66 -3.44 2.64
C VAL A 83 6.63 -3.38 3.82
N SER A 84 6.14 -3.51 5.05
CA SER A 84 6.97 -3.56 6.25
C SER A 84 6.41 -4.54 7.28
N ASN A 85 7.26 -5.33 7.92
CA ASN A 85 6.82 -6.25 8.99
C ASN A 85 6.54 -5.54 10.33
N ALA A 86 6.76 -4.22 10.42
CA ALA A 86 6.74 -3.49 11.69
C ALA A 86 5.40 -2.82 12.01
N ASN A 87 4.55 -2.58 10.99
CA ASN A 87 3.33 -1.79 11.15
C ASN A 87 2.13 -2.60 10.67
N GLU A 88 1.48 -3.29 11.60
CA GLU A 88 0.21 -3.97 11.34
C GLU A 88 -0.89 -2.95 11.04
N PRO A 89 -1.93 -3.32 10.27
CA PRO A 89 -3.09 -2.47 10.10
C PRO A 89 -3.81 -2.21 11.43
N ILE A 90 -4.28 -0.98 11.60
CA ILE A 90 -4.99 -0.53 12.81
C ILE A 90 -6.35 0.09 12.44
N LEU A 91 -7.26 0.07 13.40
CA LEU A 91 -8.52 0.82 13.31
C LEU A 91 -8.28 2.23 13.85
N VAL A 92 -8.79 3.23 13.14
CA VAL A 92 -8.70 4.64 13.53
C VAL A 92 -10.07 5.31 13.45
N ASN A 93 -10.23 6.38 14.22
CA ASN A 93 -11.41 7.23 14.20
C ASN A 93 -11.02 8.60 13.67
N TYR A 94 -11.58 8.99 12.53
CA TYR A 94 -11.40 10.32 11.94
C TYR A 94 -12.58 11.26 12.13
N LEU A 95 -13.74 10.74 12.50
CA LEU A 95 -14.94 11.53 12.70
C LEU A 95 -14.92 12.34 14.00
N GLY A 96 -14.07 12.00 14.97
CA GLY A 96 -14.03 12.68 16.28
C GLY A 96 -15.38 12.64 17.02
N GLY A 97 -16.34 11.86 16.52
CA GLY A 97 -17.68 11.70 17.07
C GLY A 97 -17.60 10.88 18.34
N THR A 98 -18.42 11.28 19.32
CA THR A 98 -18.68 10.49 20.53
C THR A 98 -19.99 9.70 20.36
N PRO A 99 -20.00 8.38 20.65
CA PRO A 99 -18.86 7.54 21.02
C PRO A 99 -17.89 7.37 19.85
N ALA A 100 -16.61 7.14 20.15
CA ALA A 100 -15.56 6.98 19.15
C ALA A 100 -15.84 5.78 18.24
N VAL A 101 -16.48 6.03 17.10
CA VAL A 101 -16.70 5.00 16.08
C VAL A 101 -15.41 4.90 15.27
N MET A 102 -14.77 3.73 15.33
CA MET A 102 -13.70 3.43 14.39
C MET A 102 -14.32 3.34 13.00
N ASP A 103 -13.98 4.28 12.13
CA ASP A 103 -14.60 4.47 10.82
C ASP A 103 -13.63 4.19 9.68
N HIS A 104 -12.33 4.08 9.97
CA HIS A 104 -11.30 3.78 9.00
C HIS A 104 -10.35 2.68 9.48
N VAL A 105 -9.81 1.95 8.52
CA VAL A 105 -8.65 1.07 8.69
C VAL A 105 -7.45 1.77 8.08
N GLU A 106 -6.31 1.75 8.76
CA GLU A 106 -5.05 2.29 8.26
C GLU A 106 -3.90 1.32 8.36
N MET A 107 -2.94 1.46 7.45
CA MET A 107 -1.68 0.75 7.51
C MET A 107 -0.56 1.63 6.97
N VAL A 108 0.55 1.69 7.70
CA VAL A 108 1.74 2.47 7.30
C VAL A 108 2.51 1.71 6.22
N ILE A 109 2.68 2.31 5.05
CA ILE A 109 3.43 1.71 3.94
C ILE A 109 4.94 1.91 4.15
N GLY A 110 5.33 3.07 4.68
CA GLY A 110 6.72 3.40 5.01
C GLY A 110 6.93 4.91 5.11
N GLY A 111 8.16 5.33 5.40
CA GLY A 111 8.53 6.73 5.55
C GLY A 111 8.64 7.46 4.20
N ASN A 112 8.55 8.78 4.23
CA ASN A 112 8.75 9.63 3.05
C ASN A 112 10.20 9.60 2.51
N GLY A 113 11.16 9.18 3.34
CA GLY A 113 12.56 9.01 2.94
C GLY A 113 12.87 7.64 2.31
N ASP A 114 11.94 6.69 2.38
CA ASP A 114 12.17 5.33 1.89
C ASP A 114 12.03 5.29 0.37
N ALA A 115 13.04 4.72 -0.30
CA ALA A 115 13.03 4.60 -1.74
C ALA A 115 11.86 3.72 -2.21
N GLY A 116 10.91 4.32 -2.93
CA GLY A 116 9.79 3.61 -3.57
C GLY A 116 8.46 3.62 -2.81
N THR A 117 8.40 4.08 -1.56
CA THR A 117 7.12 4.16 -0.80
C THR A 117 6.12 5.11 -1.45
N GLY A 118 6.58 6.26 -1.93
CA GLY A 118 5.75 7.19 -2.71
C GLY A 118 5.23 6.59 -4.01
N GLN A 119 6.01 5.72 -4.66
CA GLN A 119 5.58 5.02 -5.89
C GLN A 119 4.52 3.96 -5.57
N ILE A 120 4.65 3.23 -4.46
CA ILE A 120 3.62 2.30 -3.97
C ILE A 120 2.33 3.06 -3.66
N CYS A 121 2.43 4.19 -2.94
CA CYS A 121 1.26 5.02 -2.61
C CYS A 121 0.56 5.56 -3.87
N THR A 122 1.33 5.96 -4.89
CA THR A 122 0.82 6.38 -6.19
C THR A 122 0.12 5.22 -6.92
N ALA A 123 0.71 4.03 -6.89
CA ALA A 123 0.11 2.82 -7.46
C ALA A 123 -1.20 2.44 -6.75
N ILE A 124 -1.28 2.57 -5.42
CA ILE A 124 -2.50 2.35 -4.65
C ILE A 124 -3.60 3.30 -5.11
N ASN A 125 -3.33 4.61 -5.18
CA ASN A 125 -4.33 5.58 -5.60
C ASN A 125 -4.80 5.34 -7.04
N LYS A 126 -3.89 4.95 -7.93
CA LYS A 126 -4.21 4.55 -9.30
C LYS A 126 -5.15 3.34 -9.34
N GLN A 127 -4.94 2.35 -8.48
CA GLN A 127 -5.79 1.16 -8.39
C GLN A 127 -7.14 1.44 -7.71
N ALA A 128 -7.17 2.28 -6.68
CA ALA A 128 -8.35 2.49 -5.85
C ALA A 128 -9.32 3.54 -6.41
N THR A 129 -8.80 4.64 -6.96
CA THR A 129 -9.63 5.76 -7.47
C THR A 129 -9.67 5.84 -9.00
N GLY A 130 -8.84 5.05 -9.69
CA GLY A 130 -8.62 5.19 -11.14
C GLY A 130 -7.85 6.46 -11.53
N GLY A 131 -7.53 7.34 -10.58
CA GLY A 131 -6.81 8.59 -10.79
C GLY A 131 -5.30 8.37 -10.83
N ALA A 132 -4.66 8.87 -11.89
CA ALA A 132 -3.20 9.04 -11.93
C ALA A 132 -2.85 10.39 -11.29
N GLY A 133 -1.98 10.43 -10.28
CA GLY A 133 -1.58 11.68 -9.65
C GLY A 133 -0.67 11.51 -8.44
N THR A 134 -0.14 12.62 -7.94
CA THR A 134 0.60 12.66 -6.68
C THR A 134 -0.31 12.22 -5.53
N PRO A 135 0.19 11.40 -4.58
CA PRO A 135 -0.58 11.02 -3.42
C PRO A 135 -1.14 12.26 -2.70
N PRO A 136 -2.43 12.27 -2.34
CA PRO A 136 -2.98 13.36 -1.55
C PRO A 136 -2.23 13.47 -0.22
N THR A 137 -1.96 14.71 0.20
CA THR A 137 -1.44 15.01 1.56
C THR A 137 -2.57 15.20 2.56
N ALA A 138 -3.81 15.31 2.08
CA ALA A 138 -4.98 15.36 2.94
C ALA A 138 -5.27 13.96 3.48
N GLN A 139 -5.37 13.86 4.80
CA GLN A 139 -5.85 12.68 5.49
C GLN A 139 -7.30 12.39 5.07
N PRO A 140 -7.72 11.12 4.99
CA PRO A 140 -9.14 10.79 4.86
C PRO A 140 -9.96 11.46 5.96
N THR A 141 -11.17 11.85 5.60
CA THR A 141 -12.13 12.49 6.51
C THR A 141 -13.38 11.64 6.59
N GLY A 142 -14.20 11.84 7.62
CA GLY A 142 -15.52 11.23 7.73
C GLY A 142 -16.53 11.56 6.61
N ALA A 143 -16.13 12.31 5.58
CA ALA A 143 -16.94 12.58 4.39
C ALA A 143 -16.59 11.65 3.20
N THR A 144 -15.56 10.81 3.30
CA THR A 144 -15.23 9.79 2.28
C THR A 144 -16.39 8.81 2.14
N THR A 145 -16.64 8.23 0.97
CA THR A 145 -17.73 7.24 0.86
C THR A 145 -17.29 5.90 1.47
N ASP A 146 -18.20 5.16 2.12
CA ASP A 146 -17.93 3.82 2.63
C ASP A 146 -17.38 2.91 1.51
N GLY A 147 -16.42 2.06 1.84
CA GLY A 147 -15.76 1.18 0.86
C GLY A 147 -14.75 1.86 -0.07
N VAL A 148 -14.56 3.18 0.03
CA VAL A 148 -13.45 3.87 -0.64
C VAL A 148 -12.16 3.58 0.10
N SER A 149 -11.11 3.29 -0.67
CA SER A 149 -9.74 3.13 -0.17
C SER A 149 -8.80 4.03 -0.94
N GLY A 150 -7.62 4.26 -0.38
CA GLY A 150 -6.62 5.11 -1.00
C GLY A 150 -5.32 5.13 -0.22
N CYS A 151 -4.41 5.98 -0.66
CA CYS A 151 -3.18 6.24 0.07
C CYS A 151 -2.96 7.75 0.20
N TYR A 152 -2.47 8.19 1.35
CA TYR A 152 -2.13 9.58 1.60
C TYR A 152 -0.75 9.72 2.23
N ASN A 153 -0.17 10.92 2.12
CA ASN A 153 1.05 11.29 2.82
C ASN A 153 0.70 11.97 4.14
N ASP A 154 0.96 11.30 5.24
CA ASP A 154 0.89 11.86 6.59
C ASP A 154 2.14 12.72 6.83
N THR A 155 1.98 14.03 6.60
CA THR A 155 3.04 15.02 6.78
C THR A 155 3.42 15.23 8.24
N THR A 156 2.56 14.83 9.19
CA THR A 156 2.82 14.95 10.63
C THR A 156 3.82 13.90 11.09
N ASN A 157 3.63 12.66 10.62
CA ASN A 157 4.50 11.54 10.96
C ASN A 157 5.56 11.25 9.88
N ASN A 158 5.56 12.00 8.78
CA ASN A 158 6.44 11.86 7.62
C ASN A 158 6.38 10.44 6.99
N GLN A 159 5.16 9.92 6.82
CA GLN A 159 4.89 8.54 6.39
C GLN A 159 3.79 8.47 5.34
N TYR A 160 3.87 7.49 4.44
CA TYR A 160 2.76 7.12 3.56
C TYR A 160 1.87 6.08 4.24
N LYS A 161 0.56 6.29 4.21
CA LYS A 161 -0.44 5.40 4.80
C LYS A 161 -1.48 5.03 3.77
N VAL A 162 -1.81 3.74 3.71
CA VAL A 162 -2.99 3.25 3.01
C VAL A 162 -4.16 3.23 3.99
N TRP A 163 -5.35 3.53 3.49
CA TRP A 163 -6.56 3.54 4.28
C TRP A 163 -7.73 2.92 3.51
N ALA A 164 -8.72 2.43 4.25
CA ALA A 164 -10.02 2.05 3.75
C ALA A 164 -11.09 2.49 4.74
N ARG A 165 -12.21 2.99 4.23
CA ARG A 165 -13.36 3.32 5.06
C ARG A 165 -14.22 2.07 5.32
N ILE A 166 -14.71 1.95 6.55
CA ILE A 166 -15.55 0.85 7.05
C ILE A 166 -17.01 1.05 6.63
#